data_AF-A0A378YU51-F1
#
_entry.id   AF-A0A378YU51-F1
#
_cell.length_a   1.000
_cell.length_b   1.000
_cell.length_c   1.000
_cell.angle_alpha   90.00
_cell.angle_beta   90.00
_cell.angle_gamma   90.00
#
_symmetry.space_group_name_H-M   'P 1'
#
loop_
_entity.id
_entity.type
_entity.pdbx_description
1 polymer ?
#
loop_
_entity_poly.entity_id
_entity_poly.type
_entity_poly.pdbx_seq_one_letter_code
_entity_poly.pdbx_strand_id
1 'polypeptide(L)'
;MRPALTRLERAEDVRAELLVWARTLLAGALSPTVVEMRRLVTAEAGRRPEVGATYLHQSWIRNIGDLATTLQTLDARGLLCVPDPATAAQQLTWLVVGAPLNARMLDATAPFPDTVDAAIVVFLAAYRPHPS
;
A
#
# COMPACT_ATOMS: atom_id res chain seq x y z
N MET A 1 -9.84 -3.19 -1.83
CA MET A 1 -9.08 -2.42 -0.82
C MET A 1 -9.95 -1.89 0.30
N ARG A 2 -11.05 -1.18 0.00
CA ARG A 2 -11.90 -0.51 1.01
C ARG A 2 -12.40 -1.42 2.15
N PRO A 3 -12.88 -2.66 1.92
CA PRO A 3 -13.27 -3.55 3.03
C PRO A 3 -12.13 -3.89 4.01
N ALA A 4 -10.90 -4.06 3.50
CA ALA A 4 -9.74 -4.33 4.35
C ALA A 4 -9.36 -3.10 5.19
N LEU A 5 -9.44 -1.90 4.61
CA LEU A 5 -9.22 -0.65 5.34
C LEU A 5 -10.28 -0.42 6.42
N THR A 6 -11.55 -0.72 6.13
CA THR A 6 -12.65 -0.62 7.10
C THR A 6 -12.46 -1.54 8.31
N ARG A 7 -11.88 -2.73 8.11
CA ARG A 7 -11.49 -3.62 9.20
C ARG A 7 -10.31 -3.06 10.00
N LEU A 8 -9.25 -2.62 9.31
CA LEU A 8 -8.08 -2.02 9.92
C LEU A 8 -8.43 -0.80 10.78
N GLU A 9 -9.29 0.08 10.28
CA GLU A 9 -9.77 1.26 11.00
C GLU A 9 -10.43 0.93 12.34
N ARG A 10 -11.09 -0.24 12.44
CA ARG A 10 -11.76 -0.75 13.63
C ARG A 10 -10.92 -1.75 14.42
N ALA A 11 -9.66 -1.95 14.06
CA ALA A 11 -8.82 -2.97 14.67
C ALA A 11 -8.62 -2.73 16.17
N GLU A 12 -8.65 -3.81 16.95
CA GLU A 12 -8.08 -3.88 18.30
C GLU A 12 -6.65 -4.42 18.25
N ASP A 13 -6.40 -5.42 17.38
CA ASP A 13 -5.07 -5.86 16.98
C ASP A 13 -4.65 -5.22 15.65
N VAL A 14 -3.97 -4.08 15.73
CA VAL A 14 -3.50 -3.33 14.57
C VAL A 14 -2.53 -4.15 13.71
N ARG A 15 -1.67 -4.97 14.33
CA ARG A 15 -0.68 -5.77 13.59
C ARG A 15 -1.38 -6.80 12.72
N ALA A 16 -2.33 -7.54 13.27
CA ALA A 16 -3.07 -8.56 12.54
C ALA A 16 -3.83 -7.96 11.35
N GLU A 17 -4.53 -6.84 11.54
CA GLU A 17 -5.29 -6.21 10.45
C GLU A 17 -4.40 -5.53 9.42
N LEU A 18 -3.23 -4.99 9.81
CA LEU A 18 -2.22 -4.50 8.86
C LEU A 18 -1.70 -5.62 7.95
N LEU A 19 -1.48 -6.83 8.50
CA LEU A 19 -1.06 -7.99 7.71
C LEU A 19 -2.12 -8.40 6.69
N VAL A 20 -3.40 -8.45 7.12
CA VAL A 20 -4.53 -8.74 6.21
C VAL A 20 -4.62 -7.70 5.10
N TRP A 21 -4.52 -6.42 5.45
CA TRP A 21 -4.52 -5.33 4.49
C TRP A 21 -3.33 -5.43 3.52
N ALA A 22 -2.12 -5.67 4.01
CA ALA A 22 -0.91 -5.72 3.19
C ALA A 22 -0.93 -6.89 2.21
N ARG A 23 -1.38 -8.07 2.65
CA ARG A 23 -1.56 -9.24 1.76
C ARG A 23 -2.62 -8.96 0.69
N THR A 24 -3.71 -8.27 1.06
CA THR A 24 -4.76 -7.85 0.10
C THR A 24 -4.22 -6.84 -0.92
N LEU A 25 -3.43 -5.86 -0.46
CA LEU A 25 -2.77 -4.88 -1.31
C LEU A 25 -1.83 -5.56 -2.31
N LEU A 26 -0.94 -6.44 -1.82
CA LEU A 26 0.03 -7.15 -2.63
C LEU A 26 -0.66 -8.00 -3.70
N ALA A 27 -1.66 -8.81 -3.32
CA ALA A 27 -2.41 -9.64 -4.25
C ALA A 27 -3.12 -8.81 -5.34
N GLY A 28 -3.72 -7.68 -4.96
CA GLY A 28 -4.36 -6.77 -5.91
C GLY A 28 -3.37 -6.12 -6.86
N ALA A 29 -2.26 -5.59 -6.33
CA ALA A 29 -1.23 -4.90 -7.10
C ALA A 29 -0.53 -5.80 -8.12
N LEU A 30 -0.38 -7.09 -7.80
CA LEU A 30 0.27 -8.09 -8.64
C LEU A 30 -0.70 -8.92 -9.49
N SER A 31 -2.01 -8.64 -9.42
CA SER A 31 -2.97 -9.33 -10.27
C SER A 31 -2.64 -9.12 -11.76
N PRO A 32 -2.78 -10.15 -12.62
CA PRO A 32 -2.40 -10.04 -14.03
C PRO A 32 -3.02 -8.84 -14.74
N THR A 33 -4.31 -8.59 -14.49
CA THR A 33 -5.05 -7.46 -15.06
C THR A 33 -4.49 -6.10 -14.63
N VAL A 34 -4.11 -5.93 -13.37
CA VAL A 34 -3.56 -4.65 -12.87
C VAL A 34 -2.17 -4.41 -13.43
N VAL A 35 -1.32 -5.44 -13.49
CA VAL A 35 0.03 -5.33 -14.06
C VAL A 35 -0.05 -5.01 -15.55
N GLU A 36 -0.93 -5.66 -16.29
CA GLU A 36 -1.09 -5.39 -17.73
C GLU A 36 -1.61 -3.99 -18.00
N MET A 37 -2.59 -3.51 -17.21
CA MET A 37 -3.05 -2.12 -17.30
C MET A 37 -1.91 -1.13 -17.02
N ARG A 38 -1.04 -1.40 -16.04
CA ARG A 38 0.14 -0.55 -15.77
C ARG A 38 1.08 -0.51 -16.97
N ARG A 39 1.36 -1.65 -17.62
CA ARG A 39 2.21 -1.68 -18.82
C ARG A 39 1.62 -0.86 -19.96
N LEU A 40 0.32 -1.01 -20.24
CA LEU A 40 -0.37 -0.23 -21.26
C LEU A 40 -0.32 1.27 -20.96
N VAL A 41 -0.63 1.66 -19.71
CA VAL A 41 -0.55 3.06 -19.28
C VAL A 41 0.87 3.60 -19.43
N THR A 42 1.90 2.85 -19.03
CA THR A 42 3.29 3.25 -19.16
C THR A 42 3.71 3.41 -20.63
N ALA A 43 3.27 2.51 -21.51
CA ALA A 43 3.55 2.59 -22.94
C ALA A 43 2.90 3.83 -23.59
N GLU A 44 1.68 4.17 -23.20
CA GLU A 44 0.94 5.31 -23.76
C GLU A 44 1.33 6.67 -23.15
N ALA A 45 1.77 6.71 -21.89
CA ALA A 45 2.01 7.95 -21.15
C ALA A 45 3.03 8.89 -21.82
N GLY A 46 4.01 8.35 -22.56
CA GLY A 46 4.97 9.17 -23.31
C GLY A 46 4.34 9.96 -24.47
N ARG A 47 3.27 9.44 -25.07
CA ARG A 47 2.50 10.10 -26.15
C ARG A 47 1.26 10.83 -25.63
N ARG A 48 0.68 10.34 -24.54
CA ARG A 48 -0.57 10.79 -23.93
C ARG A 48 -0.40 10.95 -22.41
N PRO A 49 0.23 12.04 -21.94
CA PRO A 49 0.52 12.23 -20.52
C PRO A 49 -0.72 12.14 -19.62
N GLU A 50 -1.89 12.52 -20.13
CA GLU A 50 -3.16 12.46 -19.44
C GLU A 50 -3.57 11.04 -19.02
N VAL A 51 -3.14 10.01 -19.78
CA VAL A 51 -3.41 8.60 -19.45
C VAL A 51 -2.66 8.20 -18.18
N GLY A 52 -1.37 8.55 -18.12
CA GLY A 52 -0.54 8.32 -16.93
C GLY A 52 -1.07 9.06 -15.70
N ALA A 53 -1.37 10.35 -15.86
CA ALA A 53 -1.89 11.20 -14.78
C ALA A 53 -3.23 10.68 -14.23
N THR A 54 -4.16 10.32 -15.11
CA THR A 54 -5.46 9.78 -14.74
C THR A 54 -5.31 8.46 -13.98
N TYR A 55 -4.49 7.55 -14.50
CA TYR A 55 -4.24 6.27 -13.86
C TYR A 55 -3.61 6.44 -12.47
N LEU A 56 -2.59 7.29 -12.34
CA LEU A 56 -1.95 7.58 -11.04
C LEU A 56 -2.94 8.15 -10.02
N HIS A 57 -3.78 9.09 -10.45
CA HIS A 57 -4.76 9.73 -9.57
C HIS A 57 -5.86 8.76 -9.11
N GLN A 58 -6.46 8.03 -10.06
CA GLN A 58 -7.61 7.15 -9.79
C GLN A 58 -7.21 5.85 -9.08
N SER A 59 -5.95 5.42 -9.18
CA SER A 59 -5.45 4.21 -8.52
C SER A 59 -4.55 4.53 -7.33
N TRP A 60 -3.29 4.88 -7.57
CA TRP A 60 -2.24 4.96 -6.56
C TRP A 60 -2.50 6.05 -5.53
N ILE A 61 -2.71 7.29 -5.98
CA ILE A 61 -2.93 8.45 -5.09
C ILE A 61 -4.19 8.26 -4.27
N ARG A 62 -5.30 7.86 -4.91
CA ARG A 62 -6.56 7.59 -4.20
C ARG A 62 -6.42 6.50 -3.14
N ASN A 63 -5.77 5.37 -3.46
CA ASN A 63 -5.63 4.25 -2.52
C ASN A 63 -4.70 4.59 -1.35
N ILE A 64 -3.63 5.35 -1.58
CA ILE A 64 -2.73 5.82 -0.52
C ILE A 64 -3.44 6.84 0.36
N GLY A 65 -4.25 7.73 -0.22
CA GLY A 65 -5.10 8.65 0.55
C GLY A 65 -6.08 7.91 1.46
N ASP A 66 -6.77 6.89 0.95
CA ASP A 66 -7.69 6.06 1.76
C ASP A 66 -6.94 5.36 2.94
N LEU A 67 -5.69 4.89 2.72
CA LEU A 67 -4.85 4.37 3.81
C LEU A 67 -4.42 5.47 4.79
N ALA A 68 -4.00 6.64 4.31
CA ALA A 68 -3.58 7.75 5.16
C ALA A 68 -4.69 8.16 6.13
N THR A 69 -5.94 8.25 5.65
CA THR A 69 -7.10 8.47 6.53
C THR A 69 -7.25 7.37 7.58
N THR A 70 -7.05 6.11 7.20
CA THR A 70 -7.12 4.99 8.15
C THR A 70 -6.03 5.07 9.22
N LEU A 71 -4.80 5.40 8.83
CA LEU A 71 -3.68 5.58 9.76
C LEU A 71 -3.91 6.75 10.71
N GLN A 72 -4.48 7.85 10.21
CA GLN A 72 -4.89 8.99 11.04
C GLN A 72 -5.93 8.60 12.09
N THR A 73 -6.91 7.77 11.74
CA THR A 73 -7.89 7.25 12.71
C THR A 73 -7.22 6.39 13.78
N LEU A 74 -6.24 5.56 13.42
CA LEU A 74 -5.48 4.73 14.38
C LEU A 74 -4.60 5.58 15.32
N ASP A 75 -4.00 6.65 14.80
CA ASP A 75 -3.25 7.64 15.58
C ASP A 75 -4.16 8.35 16.60
N ALA A 76 -5.34 8.84 16.15
CA ALA A 76 -6.33 9.46 17.02
C ALA A 76 -6.86 8.51 18.11
N ARG A 77 -6.84 7.20 17.87
CA ARG A 77 -7.19 6.15 18.84
C ARG A 77 -6.03 5.77 19.77
N GLY A 78 -4.84 6.36 19.60
CA GLY A 78 -3.63 6.05 20.36
C GLY A 78 -3.02 4.69 20.05
N LEU A 79 -3.43 4.04 18.96
CA LEU A 79 -2.95 2.70 18.57
C LEU A 79 -1.69 2.75 17.69
N LEU A 80 -1.41 3.90 17.10
CA LEU A 80 -0.16 4.23 16.41
C LEU A 80 0.25 5.66 16.78
N CYS A 81 1.48 6.06 16.46
CA CYS A 81 1.94 7.45 16.51
C CYS A 81 2.37 7.86 15.09
N VAL A 82 1.50 8.57 14.36
CA VAL A 82 1.67 8.85 12.92
C VAL A 82 1.52 10.35 12.64
N PRO A 83 2.59 11.15 12.85
CA PRO A 83 2.52 12.61 12.72
C PRO A 83 2.26 13.09 11.28
N ASP A 84 2.66 12.30 10.28
CA ASP A 84 2.33 12.53 8.87
C ASP A 84 1.73 11.24 8.27
N PRO A 85 0.38 11.11 8.29
CA PRO A 85 -0.31 9.94 7.76
C PRO A 85 -0.10 9.72 6.26
N ALA A 86 0.11 10.78 5.48
CA ALA A 86 0.31 10.67 4.05
C ALA A 86 1.68 10.03 3.74
N THR A 87 2.74 10.52 4.39
CA THR A 87 4.07 9.94 4.27
C THR A 87 4.10 8.49 4.78
N ALA A 88 3.51 8.22 5.94
CA ALA A 88 3.45 6.87 6.50
C ALA A 88 2.73 5.88 5.58
N ALA A 89 1.60 6.29 4.99
CA ALA A 89 0.86 5.47 4.02
C ALA A 89 1.69 5.18 2.76
N GLN A 90 2.41 6.19 2.24
CA GLN A 90 3.27 6.05 1.07
C GLN A 90 4.42 5.08 1.33
N GLN A 91 5.07 5.18 2.50
CA GLN A 91 6.16 4.30 2.92
C GLN A 91 5.69 2.86 3.09
N LEU A 92 4.60 2.65 3.84
CA LEU A 92 4.05 1.31 4.06
C LEU A 92 3.67 0.64 2.73
N THR A 93 3.02 1.38 1.83
CA THR A 93 2.65 0.87 0.51
C THR A 93 3.89 0.38 -0.24
N TRP A 94 4.96 1.17 -0.28
CA TRP A 94 6.20 0.77 -0.97
C TRP A 94 6.94 -0.38 -0.30
N LEU A 95 6.96 -0.46 1.03
CA LEU A 95 7.52 -1.60 1.76
C LEU A 95 6.81 -2.91 1.38
N VAL A 96 5.49 -2.85 1.15
CA VAL A 96 4.69 -4.03 0.79
C VAL A 96 4.84 -4.40 -0.68
N VAL A 97 4.73 -3.44 -1.62
CA VAL A 97 4.60 -3.77 -3.06
C VAL A 97 5.86 -3.52 -3.89
N GLY A 98 6.85 -2.78 -3.39
CA GLY A 98 7.93 -2.24 -4.22
C GLY A 98 8.72 -3.29 -5.00
N ALA A 99 9.41 -4.19 -4.29
CA ALA A 99 10.21 -5.23 -4.93
C ALA A 99 9.36 -6.23 -5.75
N PRO A 100 8.22 -6.76 -5.24
CA PRO A 100 7.37 -7.66 -6.01
C PRO A 100 6.79 -7.01 -7.28
N LEU A 101 6.34 -5.76 -7.21
CA LEU A 101 5.77 -5.05 -8.37
C LEU A 101 6.86 -4.79 -9.41
N ASN A 102 8.06 -4.36 -9.00
CA ASN A 102 9.18 -4.16 -9.91
C ASN A 102 9.53 -5.45 -10.66
N ALA A 103 9.65 -6.57 -9.94
CA ALA A 103 9.91 -7.88 -10.54
C ALA A 103 8.83 -8.24 -11.58
N ARG A 104 7.55 -8.11 -11.23
CA ARG A 104 6.44 -8.47 -12.13
C ARG A 104 6.27 -7.54 -13.33
N MET A 105 6.66 -6.28 -13.21
CA MET A 105 6.66 -5.36 -14.35
C MET A 105 7.67 -5.79 -15.42
N LEU A 106 8.83 -6.31 -15.01
CA LEU A 106 9.94 -6.69 -15.89
C LEU A 106 9.86 -8.15 -16.38
N ASP A 107 9.39 -9.06 -15.53
CA ASP A 107 9.21 -10.48 -15.85
C ASP A 107 7.97 -11.01 -15.13
N ALA A 108 6.97 -11.44 -15.92
CA ALA A 108 5.71 -11.94 -15.40
C ALA A 108 5.85 -13.20 -14.52
N THR A 109 6.96 -13.93 -14.68
CA THR A 109 7.25 -15.19 -13.99
C THR A 109 8.26 -15.05 -12.86
N ALA A 110 8.88 -13.87 -12.71
CA ALA A 110 9.92 -13.66 -11.71
C ALA A 110 9.41 -14.00 -10.30
N PRO A 111 10.13 -14.87 -9.57
CA PRO A 111 9.85 -15.10 -8.16
C PRO A 111 10.22 -13.85 -7.37
N PHE A 112 9.48 -13.61 -6.28
CA PHE A 112 9.83 -12.60 -5.29
C PHE A 112 9.64 -13.21 -3.90
N PRO A 113 10.48 -12.86 -2.91
CA PRO A 113 10.28 -13.30 -1.55
C PRO A 113 9.00 -12.68 -0.96
N ASP A 114 8.27 -13.44 -0.13
CA ASP A 114 7.20 -12.87 0.68
C ASP A 114 7.83 -12.08 1.85
N THR A 115 7.82 -10.76 1.74
CA THR A 115 8.37 -9.84 2.74
C THR A 115 7.29 -9.09 3.52
N VAL A 116 6.01 -9.50 3.42
CA VAL A 116 4.90 -8.75 4.03
C VAL A 116 5.05 -8.65 5.54
N ASP A 117 5.37 -9.74 6.22
CA ASP A 117 5.54 -9.74 7.68
C ASP A 117 6.69 -8.82 8.12
N ALA A 118 7.81 -8.84 7.38
CA ALA A 118 8.95 -7.98 7.64
C ALA A 118 8.63 -6.50 7.40
N ALA A 119 7.88 -6.18 6.34
CA ALA A 119 7.40 -4.83 6.04
C ALA A 119 6.54 -4.28 7.19
N ILE A 120 5.62 -5.08 7.74
CA ILE A 120 4.79 -4.67 8.88
C ILE A 120 5.63 -4.48 10.15
N VAL A 121 6.63 -5.33 10.39
CA VAL A 121 7.56 -5.15 11.53
C VAL A 121 8.31 -3.82 11.42
N VAL A 122 8.86 -3.48 10.25
CA VAL A 122 9.57 -2.22 10.02
C VAL A 122 8.64 -1.02 10.23
N PHE A 123 7.43 -1.08 9.67
CA PHE A 123 6.45 0.00 9.82
C PHE A 123 6.04 0.22 11.28
N LEU A 124 5.71 -0.85 12.00
CA LEU A 124 5.32 -0.76 13.42
C LEU A 124 6.47 -0.33 14.32
N ALA A 125 7.72 -0.66 13.99
CA ALA A 125 8.88 -0.16 14.72
C ALA A 125 9.02 1.35 14.61
N ALA A 126 8.70 1.93 13.45
CA ALA A 126 8.77 3.37 13.20
C ALA A 126 7.59 4.15 13.80
N TYR A 127 6.39 3.56 13.86
CA TYR A 127 5.14 4.25 14.21
C TYR A 127 4.42 3.68 15.45
N ARG A 128 5.13 2.95 16.31
CA ARG A 128 4.57 2.44 17.57
C ARG A 128 4.07 3.59 18.47
N PRO A 129 3.01 3.38 19.26
CA PRO A 129 2.62 4.31 20.31
C PRO A 129 3.81 4.62 21.25
N HIS A 130 3.89 5.85 21.73
CA HIS A 130 4.84 6.16 22.81
C HIS A 130 4.43 5.41 24.08
N PRO A 131 5.36 4.78 24.81
CA PRO A 131 5.07 4.30 26.15
C PRO A 131 4.64 5.51 26.99
N SER A 132 3.46 5.43 27.60
CA SER A 132 2.98 6.40 28.59
C SER A 132 3.85 6.36 29.84
#